data_AF-A0A3D4MC89-F1
#
_entry.id   AF-A0A3D4MC89-F1
#
_cell.length_a   1.000
_cell.length_b   1.000
_cell.length_c   1.000
_cell.angle_alpha   90.00
_cell.angle_beta   90.00
_cell.angle_gamma   90.00
#
_symmetry.space_group_name_H-M   'P 1'
#
loop_
_entity.id
_entity.type
_entity.pdbx_description
1 polymer ?
#
loop_
_entity_poly.entity_id
_entity_poly.type
_entity_poly.pdbx_seq_one_letter_code
_entity_poly.pdbx_strand_id
1 'polypeptide(L)'
;MSSTSFFSASSVSHRFLSTAVCALMVLGVFCTANAADAEARERSRSGSFATGNGRSATVDTTRNAARGEGRSIQKNIQTGSGRASSVNTQKSYTKGEGTNTQKSITTNNGKSYGYNANRSYDKETGAYTSTVESQSGKSVTYSGTAGDGQRSGSYTTSGGKTGSYDNTVSKTENGVETNRSVTTGNGNTYTNSTTKSHDAETNTVTRSHTGIRGNTRGGSVTYDFNK
;
A
#
# COMPACT_ATOMS: atom_id res chain seq x y z
N MET A 1 26.01 -33.58 44.48
CA MET A 1 26.94 -33.89 43.36
C MET A 1 26.14 -34.77 42.41
N SER A 2 25.82 -34.45 41.16
CA SER A 2 26.28 -33.39 40.26
C SER A 2 25.17 -33.04 39.27
N SER A 3 25.17 -31.78 38.86
CA SER A 3 24.41 -31.20 37.75
C SER A 3 24.66 -31.92 36.42
N THR A 4 23.68 -31.83 35.52
CA THR A 4 23.93 -31.61 34.10
C THR A 4 22.76 -30.87 33.48
N SER A 5 23.03 -29.63 33.05
CA SER A 5 22.23 -28.80 32.18
C SER A 5 22.65 -29.05 30.73
N PHE A 6 21.71 -28.94 29.78
CA PHE A 6 22.02 -28.57 28.40
C PHE A 6 20.94 -27.63 27.83
N PHE A 7 21.45 -26.52 27.26
CA PHE A 7 20.86 -25.51 26.37
C PHE A 7 20.18 -26.16 25.12
N SER A 8 19.37 -25.55 24.25
CA SER A 8 19.34 -24.18 23.73
C SER A 8 18.11 -23.97 22.82
N ALA A 9 17.61 -22.72 22.81
CA ALA A 9 17.08 -21.94 21.68
C ALA A 9 16.10 -22.54 20.65
N SER A 10 14.93 -21.91 20.56
CA SER A 10 14.31 -21.57 19.27
C SER A 10 13.53 -20.26 19.34
N SER A 11 14.27 -19.16 19.43
CA SER A 11 13.80 -17.78 19.27
C SER A 11 13.77 -17.39 17.78
N VAL A 12 12.93 -18.04 16.96
CA VAL A 12 12.78 -17.67 15.54
C VAL A 12 11.32 -17.77 15.11
N SER A 13 10.48 -16.80 15.46
CA SER A 13 9.13 -16.69 14.84
C SER A 13 8.51 -15.29 14.79
N HIS A 14 9.15 -14.24 15.33
CA HIS A 14 8.56 -12.90 15.29
C HIS A 14 8.83 -12.07 14.03
N ARG A 15 9.78 -12.47 13.18
CA ARG A 15 10.14 -11.68 11.99
C ARG A 15 9.27 -11.95 10.76
N PHE A 16 8.59 -13.09 10.68
CA PHE A 16 7.78 -13.45 9.51
C PHE A 16 6.31 -13.00 9.60
N LEU A 17 5.77 -12.79 10.81
CA LEU A 17 4.41 -12.26 10.98
C LEU A 17 4.32 -10.75 10.68
N SER A 18 5.42 -10.02 10.90
CA SER A 18 5.45 -8.56 10.69
C SER A 18 5.30 -8.16 9.22
N THR A 19 5.71 -8.99 8.27
CA THR A 19 5.72 -8.61 6.84
C THR A 19 4.34 -8.73 6.21
N ALA A 20 3.53 -9.72 6.62
CA ALA A 20 2.15 -9.89 6.13
C ALA A 20 1.24 -8.76 6.63
N VAL A 21 1.42 -8.32 7.88
CA VAL A 21 0.66 -7.19 8.46
C VAL A 21 1.08 -5.85 7.83
N CYS A 22 2.36 -5.66 7.49
CA CYS A 22 2.81 -4.45 6.79
C CYS A 22 2.29 -4.36 5.34
N ALA A 23 2.15 -5.48 4.62
CA ALA A 23 1.59 -5.49 3.27
C ALA A 23 0.11 -5.07 3.24
N LEU A 24 -0.64 -5.34 4.32
CA LEU A 24 -2.04 -4.96 4.51
C LEU A 24 -2.26 -3.44 4.59
N MET A 25 -1.26 -2.66 5.02
CA MET A 25 -1.38 -1.20 5.16
C MET A 25 -1.10 -0.40 3.87
N VAL A 26 -0.62 -1.03 2.80
CA VAL A 26 -0.27 -0.34 1.53
C VAL A 26 -1.46 -0.35 0.53
N LEU A 27 -2.56 -1.04 0.86
CA LEU A 27 -3.73 -1.24 -0.02
C LEU A 27 -4.75 -0.09 0.00
N GLY A 28 -4.33 1.15 0.26
CA GLY A 28 -5.23 2.28 0.47
C GLY A 28 -4.93 3.50 -0.40
N VAL A 29 -5.00 3.38 -1.73
CA VAL A 29 -5.18 4.53 -2.64
C VAL A 29 -6.12 4.12 -3.79
N PHE A 30 -7.42 4.22 -3.55
CA PHE A 30 -8.39 4.39 -4.63
C PHE A 30 -8.42 5.89 -4.96
N CYS A 31 -7.87 6.26 -6.10
CA CYS A 31 -8.26 7.51 -6.75
C CYS A 31 -9.31 7.14 -7.79
N THR A 32 -10.54 7.62 -7.59
CA THR A 32 -11.55 7.78 -8.63
C THR A 32 -10.94 8.68 -9.71
N ALA A 33 -10.58 8.09 -10.85
CA ALA A 33 -10.26 8.86 -12.03
C ALA A 33 -11.57 9.08 -12.78
N ASN A 34 -12.12 10.29 -12.68
CA ASN A 34 -13.10 10.78 -13.64
C ASN A 34 -12.49 10.61 -15.04
N ALA A 35 -13.18 9.85 -15.89
CA ALA A 35 -12.86 9.69 -17.29
C ALA A 35 -13.24 11.00 -18.01
N ALA A 36 -12.36 11.99 -17.94
CA ALA A 36 -12.32 13.09 -18.90
C ALA A 36 -11.17 12.81 -19.88
N ASP A 37 -11.46 13.00 -21.16
CA ASP A 37 -10.59 12.80 -22.33
C ASP A 37 -9.09 12.92 -22.07
N ALA A 38 -8.34 11.86 -22.37
CA ALA A 38 -6.89 11.89 -22.35
C ALA A 38 -6.35 11.22 -23.62
N GLU A 39 -5.82 12.05 -24.52
CA GLU A 39 -4.89 11.64 -25.58
C GLU A 39 -3.71 10.83 -25.00
N ALA A 40 -3.14 9.91 -25.79
CA ALA A 40 -1.89 9.25 -25.45
C ALA A 40 -0.83 10.33 -25.20
N ARG A 41 -0.34 10.44 -23.96
CA ARG A 41 0.48 11.57 -23.53
C ARG A 41 1.70 11.08 -22.77
N GLU A 42 2.86 11.22 -23.39
CA GLU A 42 4.13 11.17 -22.70
C GLU A 42 4.28 12.43 -21.83
N ARG A 43 4.66 12.26 -20.57
CA ARG A 43 5.00 13.37 -19.67
C ARG A 43 6.30 13.04 -18.96
N SER A 44 7.34 13.83 -19.23
CA SER A 44 8.59 13.87 -18.46
C SER A 44 8.53 14.98 -17.42
N ARG A 45 9.04 14.73 -16.22
CA ARG A 45 9.26 15.73 -15.16
C ARG A 45 10.57 15.43 -14.45
N SER A 46 11.48 16.40 -14.42
CA SER A 46 12.68 16.38 -13.60
C SER A 46 12.48 17.28 -12.37
N GLY A 47 13.16 16.97 -11.28
CA GLY A 47 13.15 17.80 -10.07
C GLY A 47 14.30 17.45 -9.14
N SER A 48 14.79 18.42 -8.37
CA SER A 48 15.85 18.23 -7.39
C SER A 48 15.39 18.66 -6.00
N PHE A 49 15.81 17.93 -4.97
CA PHE A 49 15.61 18.34 -3.59
C PHE A 49 16.90 18.22 -2.79
N ALA A 50 17.08 19.11 -1.82
CA ALA A 50 18.17 19.08 -0.85
C ALA A 50 17.57 19.04 0.56
N THR A 51 18.08 18.17 1.41
CA THR A 51 17.74 18.15 2.84
C THR A 51 18.83 18.88 3.63
N GLY A 52 18.47 19.49 4.76
CA GLY A 52 19.36 20.36 5.57
C GLY A 52 20.69 19.73 6.03
N ASN A 53 20.85 18.42 5.88
CA ASN A 53 22.08 17.69 6.17
C ASN A 53 23.00 17.52 4.93
N GLY A 54 22.88 18.40 3.92
CA GLY A 54 23.73 18.39 2.72
C GLY A 54 23.48 17.25 1.74
N ARG A 55 22.40 16.49 1.90
CA ARG A 55 22.01 15.41 0.96
C ARG A 55 21.08 15.97 -0.11
N SER A 56 21.55 15.98 -1.36
CA SER A 56 20.75 16.31 -2.54
C SER A 56 20.40 15.06 -3.35
N ALA A 57 19.27 15.11 -4.04
CA ALA A 57 18.91 14.12 -5.06
C ALA A 57 18.14 14.77 -6.21
N THR A 58 18.39 14.26 -7.41
CA THR A 58 17.66 14.53 -8.64
C THR A 58 16.73 13.36 -8.91
N VAL A 59 15.50 13.65 -9.33
CA VAL A 59 14.49 12.68 -9.68
C VAL A 59 13.98 13.00 -11.08
N ASP A 60 14.17 12.08 -11.99
CA ASP A 60 13.60 12.12 -13.33
C ASP A 60 12.47 11.11 -13.42
N THR A 61 11.28 11.59 -13.77
CA THR A 61 10.09 10.76 -13.93
C THR A 61 9.62 10.82 -15.37
N THR A 62 9.57 9.67 -16.03
CA THR A 62 8.93 9.50 -17.35
C THR A 62 7.64 8.72 -17.16
N ARG A 63 6.54 9.24 -17.73
CA ARG A 63 5.24 8.58 -17.70
C ARG A 63 4.74 8.41 -19.11
N ASN A 64 4.45 7.16 -19.46
CA ASN A 64 3.85 6.79 -20.73
C ASN A 64 2.46 6.22 -20.47
N ALA A 65 1.44 6.75 -21.15
CA ALA A 65 0.09 6.24 -21.06
C ALA A 65 -0.42 6.01 -22.49
N ALA A 66 -0.79 4.77 -22.79
CA ALA A 66 -1.42 4.39 -24.05
C ALA A 66 -2.93 4.20 -23.81
N ARG A 67 -3.76 4.72 -24.72
CA ARG A 67 -5.22 4.62 -24.64
C ARG A 67 -5.60 3.13 -24.72
N GLY A 68 -6.36 2.64 -23.75
CA GLY A 68 -6.95 1.29 -23.77
C GLY A 68 -6.12 0.16 -23.17
N GLU A 69 -4.80 0.31 -22.98
CA GLU A 69 -3.93 -0.86 -22.68
C GLU A 69 -3.03 -0.72 -21.43
N GLY A 70 -2.82 0.49 -20.92
CA GLY A 70 -1.99 0.65 -19.73
C GLY A 70 -1.30 1.98 -19.55
N ARG A 71 -0.59 2.08 -18.44
CA ARG A 71 0.27 3.19 -18.04
C ARG A 71 1.58 2.65 -17.48
N SER A 72 2.69 3.12 -18.02
CA SER A 72 4.03 2.90 -17.48
C SER A 72 4.55 4.16 -16.81
N ILE A 73 5.27 3.99 -15.70
CA ILE A 73 5.96 5.06 -14.97
C ILE A 73 7.37 4.56 -14.67
N GLN A 74 8.36 5.22 -15.24
CA GLN A 74 9.75 5.05 -14.85
C GLN A 74 10.20 6.26 -14.04
N LYS A 75 10.89 6.00 -12.92
CA LYS A 75 11.50 7.01 -12.07
C LYS A 75 12.97 6.67 -11.87
N ASN A 76 13.86 7.55 -12.28
CA ASN A 76 15.28 7.47 -11.99
C ASN A 76 15.59 8.47 -10.86
N ILE A 77 16.31 8.02 -9.85
CA ILE A 77 16.70 8.82 -8.69
C ILE A 77 18.22 8.80 -8.62
N GLN A 78 18.85 9.97 -8.71
CA GLN A 78 20.29 10.12 -8.57
C GLN A 78 20.59 11.01 -7.37
N THR A 79 21.31 10.48 -6.39
CA THR A 79 21.75 11.29 -5.23
C THR A 79 23.07 11.98 -5.53
N GLY A 80 23.34 13.12 -4.89
CA GLY A 80 24.55 13.93 -5.07
C GLY A 80 25.88 13.20 -4.77
N SER A 81 25.82 11.99 -4.23
CA SER A 81 26.97 11.09 -4.01
C SER A 81 27.30 10.18 -5.21
N GLY A 82 26.69 10.41 -6.38
CA GLY A 82 26.84 9.54 -7.56
C GLY A 82 26.07 8.21 -7.46
N ARG A 83 25.32 7.99 -6.36
CA ARG A 83 24.51 6.78 -6.17
C ARG A 83 23.17 6.94 -6.88
N ALA A 84 22.95 6.14 -7.92
CA ALA A 84 21.70 6.08 -8.69
C ALA A 84 20.82 4.90 -8.22
N SER A 85 19.51 5.06 -8.26
CA SER A 85 18.52 4.00 -8.08
C SER A 85 17.39 4.21 -9.07
N SER A 86 16.81 3.13 -9.57
CA SER A 86 15.69 3.21 -10.52
C SER A 86 14.47 2.50 -9.95
N VAL A 87 13.31 3.09 -10.17
CA VAL A 87 12.01 2.50 -9.87
C VAL A 87 11.23 2.47 -11.16
N ASN A 88 10.91 1.27 -11.64
CA ASN A 88 10.01 1.08 -12.76
C ASN A 88 8.68 0.53 -12.24
N THR A 89 7.58 1.13 -12.66
CA THR A 89 6.23 0.67 -12.34
C THR A 89 5.42 0.67 -13.63
N GLN A 90 5.14 -0.53 -14.12
CA GLN A 90 4.26 -0.75 -15.25
C GLN A 90 2.89 -1.19 -14.73
N LYS A 91 1.83 -0.57 -15.22
CA LYS A 91 0.46 -0.88 -14.84
C LYS A 91 -0.37 -1.04 -16.10
N SER A 92 -0.82 -2.25 -16.41
CA SER A 92 -1.75 -2.50 -17.51
C SER A 92 -3.17 -2.65 -16.99
N TYR A 93 -4.13 -2.28 -17.83
CA TYR A 93 -5.55 -2.42 -17.53
C TYR A 93 -6.19 -3.12 -18.72
N THR A 94 -7.02 -4.12 -18.42
CA THR A 94 -7.93 -4.67 -19.41
C THR A 94 -9.34 -4.33 -18.94
N LYS A 95 -10.06 -3.54 -19.76
CA LYS A 95 -11.42 -3.10 -19.42
C LYS A 95 -12.31 -4.32 -19.23
N GLY A 96 -12.82 -4.52 -18.02
CA GLY A 96 -13.69 -5.65 -17.68
C GLY A 96 -12.98 -6.86 -17.03
N GLU A 97 -11.65 -6.98 -17.14
CA GLU A 97 -10.90 -8.13 -16.60
C GLU A 97 -9.99 -7.76 -15.42
N GLY A 98 -9.85 -6.46 -15.17
CA GLY A 98 -9.15 -5.94 -14.00
C GLY A 98 -7.84 -5.22 -14.32
N THR A 99 -6.91 -5.24 -13.38
CA THR A 99 -5.68 -4.45 -13.39
C THR A 99 -4.48 -5.34 -13.08
N ASN A 100 -3.47 -5.30 -13.93
CA ASN A 100 -2.16 -5.89 -13.65
C ASN A 100 -1.15 -4.78 -13.36
N THR A 101 -0.29 -4.98 -12.37
CA THR A 101 0.74 -4.04 -11.96
C THR A 101 2.04 -4.79 -11.73
N GLN A 102 3.05 -4.44 -12.50
CA GLN A 102 4.42 -4.91 -12.32
C GLN A 102 5.24 -3.75 -11.75
N LYS A 103 5.93 -3.98 -10.65
CA LYS A 103 6.82 -3.01 -10.03
C LYS A 103 8.18 -3.63 -9.84
N SER A 104 9.22 -2.94 -10.31
CA SER A 104 10.62 -3.26 -10.04
C SER A 104 11.34 -2.04 -9.49
N ILE A 105 12.26 -2.29 -8.57
CA ILE A 105 13.09 -1.31 -7.89
C ILE A 105 14.50 -1.86 -7.95
N THR A 106 15.41 -1.12 -8.57
CA THR A 106 16.84 -1.42 -8.53
C THR A 106 17.51 -0.38 -7.64
N THR A 107 18.09 -0.85 -6.53
CA THR A 107 18.80 0.01 -5.60
C THR A 107 20.23 0.25 -6.07
N ASN A 108 20.86 1.26 -5.47
CA ASN A 108 22.22 1.72 -5.75
C ASN A 108 23.35 0.69 -5.54
N ASN A 109 23.06 -0.44 -4.90
CA ASN A 109 23.98 -1.56 -4.72
C ASN A 109 23.69 -2.73 -5.67
N GLY A 110 22.90 -2.51 -6.74
CA GLY A 110 22.53 -3.53 -7.72
C GLY A 110 21.46 -4.51 -7.26
N LYS A 111 20.96 -4.40 -6.01
CA LYS A 111 19.86 -5.26 -5.55
C LYS A 111 18.56 -4.86 -6.22
N SER A 112 17.82 -5.86 -6.69
CA SER A 112 16.50 -5.69 -7.30
C SER A 112 15.41 -6.23 -6.39
N TYR A 113 14.33 -5.47 -6.27
CA TYR A 113 13.12 -5.84 -5.53
C TYR A 113 11.90 -5.51 -6.37
N GLY A 114 10.86 -6.30 -6.26
CA GLY A 114 9.68 -6.07 -7.07
C GLY A 114 8.54 -6.99 -6.72
N TYR A 115 7.40 -6.67 -7.32
CA TYR A 115 6.22 -7.50 -7.25
C TYR A 115 5.40 -7.39 -8.54
N ASN A 116 4.65 -8.44 -8.82
CA ASN A 116 3.54 -8.46 -9.75
C ASN A 116 2.24 -8.47 -8.93
N ALA A 117 1.24 -7.74 -9.38
CA ALA A 117 -0.04 -7.66 -8.70
C ALA A 117 -1.19 -7.68 -9.71
N ASN A 118 -2.03 -8.70 -9.61
CA ASN A 118 -3.20 -8.89 -10.46
C ASN A 118 -4.43 -8.64 -9.63
N ARG A 119 -5.37 -7.83 -10.12
CA ARG A 119 -6.60 -7.47 -9.42
C ARG A 119 -7.77 -7.61 -10.37
N SER A 120 -8.84 -8.27 -9.96
CA SER A 120 -10.12 -8.28 -10.65
C SER A 120 -11.20 -7.76 -9.70
N TYR A 121 -12.18 -7.04 -10.26
CA TYR A 121 -13.33 -6.53 -9.52
C TYR A 121 -14.54 -6.58 -10.43
N ASP A 122 -15.58 -7.26 -9.95
CA ASP A 122 -16.90 -7.26 -10.53
C ASP A 122 -17.76 -6.23 -9.78
N LYS A 123 -18.23 -5.21 -10.52
CA LYS A 123 -19.05 -4.12 -9.97
C LYS A 123 -20.48 -4.55 -9.64
N GLU A 124 -20.98 -5.61 -10.28
CA GLU A 124 -22.37 -6.06 -10.14
C GLU A 124 -22.53 -6.88 -8.87
N THR A 125 -21.55 -7.74 -8.60
CA THR A 125 -21.55 -8.59 -7.40
C THR A 125 -20.73 -8.01 -6.25
N GLY A 126 -19.90 -6.99 -6.51
CA GLY A 126 -18.92 -6.47 -5.56
C GLY A 126 -17.75 -7.43 -5.31
N ALA A 127 -17.68 -8.57 -6.01
CA ALA A 127 -16.63 -9.56 -5.84
C ALA A 127 -15.29 -9.03 -6.33
N TYR A 128 -14.21 -9.34 -5.62
CA TYR A 128 -12.86 -9.07 -6.11
C TYR A 128 -11.92 -10.20 -5.79
N THR A 129 -10.84 -10.22 -6.57
CA THR A 129 -9.63 -10.98 -6.27
C THR A 129 -8.41 -10.08 -6.45
N SER A 130 -7.41 -10.21 -5.60
CA SER A 130 -6.15 -9.49 -5.68
C SER A 130 -5.01 -10.43 -5.30
N THR A 131 -4.16 -10.77 -6.25
CA THR A 131 -2.93 -11.53 -5.99
C THR A 131 -1.74 -10.60 -6.09
N VAL A 132 -0.84 -10.68 -5.11
CA VAL A 132 0.45 -9.99 -5.13
C VAL A 132 1.53 -11.04 -4.98
N GLU A 133 2.48 -11.06 -5.91
CA GLU A 133 3.61 -11.97 -5.93
C GLU A 133 4.91 -11.18 -5.95
N SER A 134 5.81 -11.46 -5.02
CA SER A 134 7.15 -10.87 -5.01
C SER A 134 8.05 -11.54 -6.05
N GLN A 135 9.12 -10.86 -6.46
CA GLN A 135 10.19 -11.45 -7.29
C GLN A 135 10.85 -12.71 -6.67
N SER A 136 10.67 -12.94 -5.37
CA SER A 136 11.16 -14.14 -4.69
C SER A 136 10.17 -15.31 -4.74
N GLY A 137 9.11 -15.25 -5.56
CA GLY A 137 8.07 -16.27 -5.68
C GLY A 137 7.13 -16.38 -4.46
N LYS A 138 7.15 -15.40 -3.54
CA LYS A 138 6.21 -15.39 -2.41
C LYS A 138 4.96 -14.63 -2.84
N SER A 139 3.80 -15.24 -2.68
CA SER A 139 2.54 -14.61 -3.07
C SER A 139 1.53 -14.57 -1.94
N VAL A 140 0.61 -13.62 -2.05
CA VAL A 140 -0.60 -13.53 -1.25
C VAL A 140 -1.77 -13.24 -2.18
N THR A 141 -2.81 -14.07 -2.11
CA THR A 141 -4.08 -13.86 -2.79
C THR A 141 -5.11 -13.42 -1.77
N TYR A 142 -5.84 -12.36 -2.09
CA TYR A 142 -6.97 -11.84 -1.34
C TYR A 142 -8.22 -12.00 -2.21
N SER A 143 -9.31 -12.49 -1.63
CA SER A 143 -10.62 -12.58 -2.29
C SER A 143 -11.70 -12.13 -1.32
N GLY A 144 -12.79 -11.60 -1.84
CA GLY A 144 -13.89 -11.14 -0.99
C GLY A 144 -14.91 -10.31 -1.74
N THR A 145 -15.72 -9.59 -0.98
CA THR A 145 -16.76 -8.70 -1.49
C THR A 145 -16.53 -7.29 -0.97
N ALA A 146 -16.89 -6.30 -1.78
CA ALA A 146 -16.84 -4.90 -1.46
C ALA A 146 -18.15 -4.22 -1.87
N GLY A 147 -18.77 -3.51 -0.94
CA GLY A 147 -20.02 -2.78 -1.12
C GLY A 147 -20.24 -1.80 0.02
N ASP A 148 -20.85 -0.65 -0.25
CA ASP A 148 -21.32 0.33 0.74
C ASP A 148 -20.30 0.70 1.84
N GLY A 149 -19.05 0.94 1.44
CA GLY A 149 -17.97 1.31 2.36
C GLY A 149 -17.42 0.14 3.18
N GLN A 150 -17.95 -1.06 3.00
CA GLN A 150 -17.48 -2.30 3.62
C GLN A 150 -16.71 -3.15 2.62
N ARG A 151 -15.72 -3.86 3.14
CA ARG A 151 -14.91 -4.82 2.39
C ARG A 151 -14.48 -5.94 3.32
N SER A 152 -14.89 -7.16 3.03
CA SER A 152 -14.52 -8.32 3.82
C SER A 152 -14.12 -9.48 2.92
N GLY A 153 -13.35 -10.41 3.47
CA GLY A 153 -12.89 -11.55 2.69
C GLY A 153 -11.83 -12.37 3.38
N SER A 154 -11.12 -13.15 2.56
CA SER A 154 -10.07 -14.06 2.98
C SER A 154 -8.76 -13.80 2.25
N TYR A 155 -7.66 -14.23 2.85
CA TYR A 155 -6.37 -14.26 2.22
C TYR A 155 -5.73 -15.64 2.32
N THR A 156 -4.90 -15.97 1.35
CA THR A 156 -4.04 -17.16 1.37
C THR A 156 -2.65 -16.77 0.87
N THR A 157 -1.62 -17.24 1.56
CA THR A 157 -0.21 -17.05 1.17
C THR A 157 0.32 -18.26 0.43
N SER A 158 1.38 -18.11 -0.38
CA SER A 158 2.05 -19.25 -1.04
C SER A 158 2.63 -20.29 -0.06
N GLY A 159 2.79 -19.93 1.22
CA GLY A 159 3.16 -20.86 2.30
C GLY A 159 1.98 -21.50 3.01
N GLY A 160 0.77 -21.46 2.43
CA GLY A 160 -0.43 -22.12 2.97
C GLY A 160 -1.11 -21.40 4.14
N LYS A 161 -0.57 -20.29 4.64
CA LYS A 161 -1.22 -19.51 5.70
C LYS A 161 -2.47 -18.82 5.16
N THR A 162 -3.56 -18.90 5.91
CA THR A 162 -4.84 -18.30 5.58
C THR A 162 -5.31 -17.35 6.68
N GLY A 163 -6.36 -16.60 6.40
CA GLY A 163 -7.10 -15.81 7.38
C GLY A 163 -8.21 -15.00 6.73
N SER A 164 -8.93 -14.24 7.54
CA SER A 164 -9.98 -13.33 7.10
C SER A 164 -9.64 -11.88 7.44
N TYR A 165 -10.33 -10.96 6.80
CA TYR A 165 -10.25 -9.54 7.12
C TYR A 165 -11.60 -8.87 6.91
N ASP A 166 -11.76 -7.78 7.62
CA ASP A 166 -12.87 -6.85 7.49
C ASP A 166 -12.32 -5.42 7.43
N ASN A 167 -12.94 -4.58 6.63
CA ASN A 167 -12.66 -3.15 6.56
C ASN A 167 -13.99 -2.42 6.35
N THR A 168 -14.36 -1.61 7.32
CA THR A 168 -15.57 -0.78 7.28
C THR A 168 -15.17 0.68 7.26
N VAL A 169 -15.76 1.43 6.34
CA VAL A 169 -15.63 2.88 6.20
C VAL A 169 -17.00 3.50 6.43
N SER A 170 -17.16 4.24 7.50
CA SER A 170 -18.39 4.95 7.83
C SER A 170 -18.18 6.46 7.68
N LYS A 171 -19.18 7.13 7.10
CA LYS A 171 -19.25 8.59 7.15
C LYS A 171 -19.86 9.01 8.48
N THR A 172 -19.26 9.99 9.12
CA THR A 172 -19.82 10.68 10.27
C THR A 172 -20.19 12.10 9.86
N GLU A 173 -20.95 12.82 10.69
CA GLU A 173 -21.37 14.20 10.44
C GLU A 173 -20.20 15.11 10.03
N ASN A 174 -19.06 14.95 10.69
CA ASN A 174 -17.88 15.81 10.51
C ASN A 174 -16.70 15.10 9.85
N GLY A 175 -16.89 13.90 9.26
CA GLY A 175 -15.75 13.14 8.78
C GLY A 175 -15.99 11.70 8.31
N VAL A 176 -14.92 10.92 8.38
CA VAL A 176 -14.87 9.51 7.98
C VAL A 176 -14.14 8.72 9.05
N GLU A 177 -14.73 7.62 9.47
CA GLU A 177 -14.10 6.61 10.30
C GLU A 177 -13.79 5.38 9.44
N THR A 178 -12.66 4.75 9.71
CA THR A 178 -12.27 3.50 9.07
C THR A 178 -11.79 2.51 10.09
N ASN A 179 -12.47 1.38 10.18
CA ASN A 179 -12.14 0.27 11.05
C ASN A 179 -11.66 -0.90 10.20
N ARG A 180 -10.55 -1.53 10.61
CA ARG A 180 -9.96 -2.68 9.94
C ARG A 180 -9.71 -3.78 10.94
N SER A 181 -10.01 -5.01 10.55
CA SER A 181 -9.74 -6.22 11.32
C SER A 181 -9.08 -7.26 10.42
N VAL A 182 -8.15 -8.02 10.98
CA VAL A 182 -7.54 -9.18 10.31
C VAL A 182 -7.47 -10.32 11.30
N THR A 183 -8.12 -11.42 10.98
CA THR A 183 -8.05 -12.66 11.77
C THR A 183 -7.16 -13.66 11.03
N THR A 184 -6.12 -14.11 11.69
CA THR A 184 -5.21 -15.15 11.16
C THR A 184 -5.85 -16.53 11.26
N GLY A 185 -5.37 -17.50 10.47
CA GLY A 185 -5.81 -18.89 10.55
C GLY A 185 -5.61 -19.54 11.93
N ASN A 186 -4.75 -18.96 12.77
CA ASN A 186 -4.55 -19.37 14.16
C ASN A 186 -5.51 -18.69 15.15
N GLY A 187 -6.53 -17.95 14.66
CA GLY A 187 -7.54 -17.27 15.48
C GLY A 187 -7.14 -15.89 16.02
N ASN A 188 -5.88 -15.47 15.89
CA ASN A 188 -5.46 -14.15 16.36
C ASN A 188 -6.08 -13.04 15.51
N THR A 189 -6.71 -12.07 16.15
CA THR A 189 -7.35 -10.92 15.50
C THR A 189 -6.59 -9.63 15.79
N TYR A 190 -6.34 -8.85 14.76
CA TYR A 190 -5.63 -7.56 14.83
C TYR A 190 -6.51 -6.47 14.26
N THR A 191 -6.82 -5.45 15.06
CA THR A 191 -7.68 -4.35 14.66
C THR A 191 -6.92 -3.03 14.60
N ASN A 192 -7.32 -2.12 13.71
CA ASN A 192 -6.92 -0.73 13.77
C ASN A 192 -8.08 0.17 13.36
N SER A 193 -8.08 1.39 13.87
CA SER A 193 -9.07 2.40 13.51
C SER A 193 -8.39 3.69 13.07
N THR A 194 -9.05 4.44 12.19
CA THR A 194 -8.60 5.75 11.76
C THR A 194 -9.81 6.66 11.64
N THR A 195 -9.76 7.81 12.30
CA THR A 195 -10.76 8.85 12.17
C THR A 195 -10.13 10.02 11.45
N LYS A 196 -10.85 10.58 10.48
CA LYS A 196 -10.52 11.85 9.84
C LYS A 196 -11.72 12.76 9.96
N SER A 197 -11.55 13.93 10.53
CA SER A 197 -12.57 14.96 10.58
C SER A 197 -12.10 16.23 9.89
N HIS A 198 -13.06 16.99 9.36
CA HIS A 198 -12.84 18.30 8.80
C HIS A 198 -13.73 19.30 9.52
N ASP A 199 -13.11 20.28 10.15
CA ASP A 199 -13.78 21.46 10.68
C ASP A 199 -13.78 22.53 9.60
N ALA A 200 -14.97 22.86 9.09
CA ALA A 200 -15.17 23.83 8.03
C ALA A 200 -15.02 25.28 8.50
N GLU A 201 -15.26 25.57 9.79
CA GLU A 201 -15.12 26.92 10.32
C GLU A 201 -13.64 27.32 10.39
N THR A 202 -12.79 26.39 10.80
CA THR A 202 -11.35 26.62 10.95
C THR A 202 -10.52 26.11 9.78
N ASN A 203 -11.13 25.47 8.76
CA ASN A 203 -10.44 24.76 7.68
C ASN A 203 -9.38 23.77 8.21
N THR A 204 -9.67 23.11 9.32
CA THR A 204 -8.74 22.19 9.98
C THR A 204 -9.12 20.74 9.73
N VAL A 205 -8.19 19.97 9.18
CA VAL A 205 -8.31 18.52 9.06
C VAL A 205 -7.62 17.85 10.24
N THR A 206 -8.37 17.12 11.04
CA THR A 206 -7.83 16.31 12.14
C THR A 206 -7.83 14.84 11.75
N ARG A 207 -6.72 14.14 12.05
CA ARG A 207 -6.60 12.71 11.86
C ARG A 207 -6.17 12.05 13.16
N SER A 208 -6.88 11.00 13.56
CA SER A 208 -6.50 10.10 14.64
C SER A 208 -6.34 8.68 14.10
N HIS A 209 -5.39 7.93 14.62
CA HIS A 209 -5.14 6.55 14.24
C HIS A 209 -4.79 5.72 15.47
N THR A 210 -5.59 4.69 15.73
CA THR A 210 -5.34 3.69 16.76
C THR A 210 -4.77 2.43 16.11
N GLY A 211 -3.53 2.10 16.46
CA GLY A 211 -2.83 0.95 15.89
C GLY A 211 -3.22 -0.37 16.55
N ILE A 212 -2.66 -1.45 16.03
CA ILE A 212 -2.91 -2.85 16.44
C ILE A 212 -2.57 -3.14 17.92
N ARG A 213 -1.74 -2.29 18.54
CA ARG A 213 -1.37 -2.39 19.95
C ARG A 213 -2.19 -1.48 20.86
N GLY A 214 -3.27 -0.90 20.36
CA GLY A 214 -4.12 0.05 21.09
C GLY A 214 -3.55 1.48 21.21
N ASN A 215 -2.32 1.72 20.76
CA ASN A 215 -1.72 3.05 20.82
C ASN A 215 -2.35 4.00 19.78
N THR A 216 -2.81 5.16 20.25
CA THR A 216 -3.39 6.21 19.41
C THR A 216 -2.37 7.29 19.11
N ARG A 217 -2.29 7.70 17.84
CA ARG A 217 -1.55 8.89 17.40
C ARG A 217 -2.47 9.80 16.60
N GLY A 218 -2.41 11.09 16.88
CA GLY A 218 -3.22 12.10 16.22
C GLY A 218 -2.38 13.27 15.72
N GLY A 219 -2.96 14.04 14.81
CA GLY A 219 -2.43 15.33 14.36
C GLY A 219 -3.47 16.08 13.54
N SER A 220 -3.33 17.40 13.49
CA SER A 220 -4.19 18.28 12.71
C SER A 220 -3.36 19.12 11.75
N VAL A 221 -3.98 19.53 10.65
CA VAL A 221 -3.43 20.48 9.69
C VAL A 221 -4.52 21.49 9.36
N THR A 222 -4.21 22.77 9.56
CA THR A 222 -5.07 23.88 9.17
C THR A 222 -4.63 24.43 7.83
N TYR A 223 -5.56 24.59 6.91
CA TYR A 223 -5.31 25.17 5.60
C TYR A 223 -5.73 26.64 5.63
N ASP A 224 -4.77 27.53 5.39
CA ASP A 224 -5.07 28.93 5.11
C ASP A 224 -5.19 29.11 3.59
N PHE A 225 -6.40 29.40 3.13
CA PHE A 225 -6.68 29.61 1.71
C PHE A 225 -6.45 31.07 1.28
N ASN A 226 -6.02 31.95 2.18
CA ASN A 226 -5.68 33.34 1.85
C ASN A 226 -4.22 33.46 1.39
N LYS A 227 -3.93 33.08 0.14
CA LYS A 227 -2.74 33.52 -0.62
C LYS A 227 -3.03 33.65 -2.09
#